data_AF-A0A7C3CKB6-F1
#
_entry.id   AF-A0A7C3CKB6-F1
#
_cell.length_a   1.000
_cell.length_b   1.000
_cell.length_c   1.000
_cell.angle_alpha   90.00
_cell.angle_beta   90.00
_cell.angle_gamma   90.00
#
_symmetry.space_group_name_H-M   'P 1'
#
loop_
_entity.id
_entity.type
_entity.pdbx_description
1 polymer ?
#
loop_
_entity_poly.entity_id
_entity_poly.type
_entity_poly.pdbx_seq_one_letter_code
_entity_poly.pdbx_strand_id
1 'polypeptide(L)' 'MPDSKTEAIVCPHCGAVQEAEIVWPEKDPWPQYAHVCSACGYIITESEWSAVNRPTPRAADSPTASR' A
#
# COMPACT_ATOMS: atom_id res chain seq x y z
N MET A 1 -17.77 14.42 5.53
CA MET A 1 -16.95 14.12 4.33
C MET A 1 -16.29 12.79 4.62
N PRO A 2 -16.55 11.73 3.85
CA PRO A 2 -15.84 10.47 4.06
C PRO A 2 -14.36 10.71 3.83
N ASP A 3 -13.53 10.47 4.84
CA ASP A 3 -12.08 10.50 4.70
C ASP A 3 -11.68 9.32 3.81
N SER A 4 -11.09 9.56 2.65
CA SER A 4 -10.47 8.50 1.85
C SER A 4 -8.96 8.67 1.81
N LYS A 5 -8.24 7.55 1.94
CA LYS A 5 -6.77 7.52 1.97
C LYS A 5 -6.27 6.57 0.90
N THR A 6 -5.37 7.05 0.06
CA THR A 6 -4.70 6.21 -0.94
C THR A 6 -3.39 5.67 -0.37
N GLU A 7 -3.17 4.36 -0.50
CA GLU A 7 -1.91 3.71 -0.15
C GLU A 7 -1.41 2.85 -1.31
N ALA A 8 -0.09 2.82 -1.52
CA ALA A 8 0.51 1.87 -2.44
C ALA A 8 0.62 0.51 -1.75
N ILE A 9 0.03 -0.53 -2.34
CA ILE A 9 0.03 -1.89 -1.82
C ILE A 9 0.63 -2.88 -2.81
N VAL A 10 1.12 -4.01 -2.30
CA VAL A 10 1.59 -5.14 -3.11
C VAL A 10 0.54 -6.24 -3.12
N CYS A 11 0.19 -6.73 -4.31
CA CYS A 11 -0.69 -7.89 -4.44
C CYS A 11 0.03 -9.17 -3.96
N PRO A 12 -0.52 -9.91 -2.98
CA PRO A 12 0.10 -11.16 -2.50
C PRO A 12 0.08 -12.27 -3.55
N HIS A 13 -0.83 -12.19 -4.54
CA HIS A 13 -1.00 -13.21 -5.56
C HIS A 13 -0.05 -13.05 -6.75
N CYS A 14 0.20 -11.83 -7.22
CA CYS A 14 1.03 -11.58 -8.40
C CYS A 14 2.26 -10.70 -8.14
N GLY A 15 2.38 -10.09 -6.95
CA GLY A 15 3.47 -9.18 -6.60
C GLY A 15 3.38 -7.79 -7.23
N ALA A 16 2.30 -7.46 -7.95
CA ALA A 16 2.13 -6.14 -8.55
C ALA A 16 1.94 -5.07 -7.47
N VAL A 17 2.67 -3.95 -7.61
CA VAL A 17 2.50 -2.75 -6.79
C VAL A 17 1.43 -1.88 -7.43
N GLN A 18 0.44 -1.45 -6.65
CA GLN A 18 -0.69 -0.66 -7.13
C GLN A 18 -1.22 0.28 -6.04
N GLU A 19 -1.89 1.35 -6.46
CA GLU A 19 -2.52 2.29 -5.54
C GLU A 19 -3.93 1.82 -5.20
N ALA A 20 -4.21 1.71 -3.91
CA ALA A 20 -5.49 1.28 -3.37
C ALA A 20 -6.08 2.36 -2.47
N GLU A 21 -7.38 2.62 -2.63
CA GLU A 21 -8.13 3.57 -1.83
C GLU A 21 -8.75 2.85 -0.62
N ILE A 22 -8.54 3.43 0.55
CA ILE A 22 -9.19 3.06 1.80
C ILE A 22 -10.32 4.05 2.01
N VAL A 23 -11.54 3.55 2.06
CA VAL A 23 -12.74 4.38 2.21
C VAL A 23 -13.20 4.35 3.67
N TRP A 24 -13.46 5.51 4.27
CA TRP A 24 -14.11 5.62 5.58
C TRP A 24 -15.57 6.07 5.40
N PRO A 25 -16.54 5.14 5.47
CA PRO A 25 -17.95 5.50 5.35
C PRO A 25 -18.41 6.30 6.57
N GLU A 26 -19.18 7.38 6.39
CA GLU A 26 -19.71 8.17 7.53
C GLU A 26 -20.63 7.36 8.46
N LYS A 27 -21.17 6.23 7.98
CA LYS A 27 -22.12 5.38 8.72
C LYS A 27 -21.46 4.20 9.44
N ASP A 28 -20.20 3.90 9.14
CA ASP A 28 -19.48 2.76 9.68
C ASP A 28 -18.27 3.26 10.47
N PRO A 29 -18.07 2.78 11.71
CA PRO A 29 -16.95 3.24 12.53
C PRO A 29 -15.60 2.63 12.12
N TRP A 30 -15.55 1.80 11.08
CA TRP A 30 -14.34 1.13 10.59
C TRP A 30 -14.09 1.43 9.10
N PRO A 31 -12.81 1.54 8.70
CA PRO A 31 -12.43 1.68 7.31
C PRO A 31 -12.76 0.43 6.49
N GLN A 32 -12.94 0.62 5.19
CA GLN A 32 -13.08 -0.48 4.23
C GLN A 32 -11.75 -0.68 3.50
N TYR A 33 -11.06 -1.78 3.81
CA TYR A 33 -9.86 -2.24 3.13
C TYR A 33 -10.21 -3.33 2.12
N ALA A 34 -10.60 -2.91 0.91
CA ALA A 34 -10.90 -3.82 -0.18
C ALA A 34 -10.41 -3.23 -1.50
N HIS A 35 -9.57 -3.96 -2.22
CA HIS A 35 -9.03 -3.52 -3.50
C HIS A 35 -8.84 -4.67 -4.47
N VAL A 36 -9.34 -4.51 -5.70
CA VAL A 36 -9.19 -5.51 -6.75
C VAL A 36 -7.91 -5.22 -7.52
N CYS A 37 -6.99 -6.19 -7.55
CA CYS A 37 -5.75 -6.06 -8.28
C CYS A 37 -5.99 -5.91 -9.78
N SER A 38 -5.56 -4.79 -10.35
CA SER A 38 -5.70 -4.51 -11.78
C SER A 38 -4.88 -5.44 -12.67
N ALA A 39 -3.86 -6.13 -12.11
CA ALA A 39 -2.98 -7.02 -12.87
C ALA A 39 -3.51 -8.46 -12.97
N CYS A 40 -4.03 -9.03 -11.88
CA CYS A 40 -4.51 -10.42 -11.85
C CYS A 40 -5.99 -10.59 -11.49
N GLY A 41 -6.69 -9.52 -11.12
CA GLY A 41 -8.10 -9.56 -10.69
C GLY A 41 -8.30 -10.08 -9.26
N TYR A 42 -7.24 -10.35 -8.50
CA TYR A 42 -7.34 -10.84 -7.13
C TYR A 42 -7.88 -9.75 -6.17
N ILE A 43 -8.79 -10.12 -5.28
CA ILE A 43 -9.37 -9.21 -4.29
C ILE A 43 -8.49 -9.20 -3.04
N ILE A 44 -7.82 -8.08 -2.79
CA ILE A 44 -6.99 -7.85 -1.61
C ILE A 44 -7.87 -7.27 -0.51
N THR A 45 -7.86 -7.91 0.64
CA THR A 45 -8.62 -7.51 1.83
C THR A 45 -7.69 -6.97 2.92
N GLU A 46 -8.25 -6.48 4.04
CA GLU A 46 -7.48 -5.98 5.20
C GLU A 46 -6.36 -6.93 5.64
N SER A 47 -6.64 -8.23 5.72
CA SER A 47 -5.67 -9.25 6.17
C SER A 47 -4.48 -9.43 5.23
N GLU A 48 -4.61 -8.96 3.99
CA GLU A 48 -3.63 -9.10 2.92
C GLU A 48 -3.03 -7.75 2.50
N TRP A 49 -3.39 -6.67 3.20
CA TRP A 49 -3.02 -5.32 2.85
C TRP A 49 -1.55 -5.05 3.17
N SER A 50 -0.68 -5.27 2.18
CA SER A 50 0.76 -5.03 2.30
C SER A 50 1.13 -3.65 1.75
N ALA A 51 1.06 -2.62 2.59
CA ALA A 51 1.43 -1.26 2.22
C ALA A 51 2.95 -1.14 2.00
N VAL A 52 3.35 -0.69 0.81
CA VAL A 52 4.73 -0.35 0.48
C VAL A 52 4.96 1.13 0.75
N ASN A 53 5.37 1.43 1.97
CA ASN A 53 5.98 2.72 2.25
C ASN A 53 7.35 2.73 1.56
N ARG A 54 7.50 3.46 0.44
CA ARG A 54 8.84 3.64 -0.13
C ARG A 54 9.69 4.23 0.99
N PRO A 55 10.75 3.56 1.47
CA PRO A 55 11.69 4.25 2.32
C PRO A 55 12.18 5.42 1.49
N THR A 56 11.94 6.65 1.97
CA THR A 56 12.74 7.80 1.56
C THR A 56 14.17 7.28 1.54
N PRO A 57 14.94 7.46 0.44
CA PRO A 57 16.32 7.03 0.43
C PRO A 57 17.00 7.74 1.58
N ARG A 58 17.14 7.06 2.73
CA ARG A 58 18.00 7.49 3.81
C ARG A 58 19.35 7.50 3.13
N ALA A 59 19.90 8.70 3.03
CA ALA A 59 21.12 9.05 2.33
C ALA A 59 22.09 7.87 2.34
N ALA A 60 22.53 7.53 1.13
CA ALA A 60 23.58 6.57 0.81
C ALA A 60 24.46 6.26 2.03
N ASP A 61 24.55 4.97 2.35
CA ASP A 61 25.78 4.38 2.83
C ASP A 61 26.94 5.02 2.05
N SER A 62 27.62 5.98 2.68
CA SER A 62 28.88 6.50 2.18
C SER A 62 29.85 5.31 2.15
N PRO A 63 30.38 4.90 0.99
CA PRO A 63 31.54 4.03 1.00
C PRO A 63 32.69 4.89 1.51
N THR A 64 33.04 4.77 2.80
CA THR A 64 34.37 5.16 3.27
C THR A 64 35.37 4.22 2.63
N ALA A 65 35.77 4.56 1.41
CA ALA A 65 37.06 4.20 0.87
C ALA A 65 38.03 5.30 1.33
N SER A 66 38.76 5.07 2.41
CA SER A 66 39.88 5.91 2.81
C SER A 66 41.06 5.02 3.19
N ARG A 67 41.97 4.94 2.20
CA ARG A 67 43.42 4.70 2.22
C ARG A 67 44.10 4.33 3.53
#